data_AF-S8DMV9-F1
#
_entry.id   AF-S8DMV9-F1
#
_cell.length_a   1.000
_cell.length_b   1.000
_cell.length_c   1.000
_cell.angle_alpha   90.00
_cell.angle_beta   90.00
_cell.angle_gamma   90.00
#
_symmetry.space_group_name_H-M   'P 1'
#
loop_
_entity.id
_entity.type
_entity.pdbx_description
1 polymer ?
#
loop_
_entity_poly.entity_id
_entity_poly.type
_entity_poly.pdbx_seq_one_letter_code
_entity_poly.pdbx_strand_id
1 'polypeptide(L)'
;DEPDGVEVVEVDEYAQFFDDGSSYMDIDVPEENALPAREASLLATFHEKLASLSLEACTTCHERAFNMNLHDGECSRCRRDRAEPVKKFSATNGVSPALEQPACLQYLTDMEEMLISRVLPMMQVR
;
A
#
# COMPACT_ATOMS: atom_id res chain seq x y z
N ASP A 1 19.38 -6.22 75.59
CA ASP A 1 19.84 -4.95 74.99
C ASP A 1 20.15 -5.19 73.52
N GLU A 2 19.10 -5.19 72.70
CA GLU A 2 19.23 -5.21 71.24
C GLU A 2 19.52 -3.77 70.76
N PRO A 3 20.47 -3.56 69.83
CA PRO A 3 20.78 -2.24 69.34
C PRO A 3 19.62 -1.71 68.48
N ASP A 4 19.11 -0.55 68.88
CA ASP A 4 18.06 0.20 68.20
C ASP A 4 18.49 0.49 66.76
N GLY A 5 17.74 -0.03 65.80
CA GLY A 5 18.02 0.14 64.37
C GLY A 5 17.74 1.58 63.98
N VAL A 6 18.77 2.30 63.52
CA VAL A 6 18.57 3.62 62.92
C VAL A 6 17.90 3.41 61.57
N GLU A 7 16.59 3.65 61.49
CA GLU A 7 15.89 3.78 60.22
C GLU A 7 16.48 4.98 59.48
N VAL A 8 17.26 4.70 58.44
CA VAL A 8 17.71 5.72 57.50
C VAL A 8 16.50 6.05 56.63
N VAL A 9 15.73 7.05 57.05
CA VAL A 9 14.74 7.68 56.18
C VAL A 9 15.54 8.45 55.14
N GLU A 10 15.63 7.93 53.92
CA GLU A 10 16.12 8.70 52.77
C GLU A 10 15.11 9.84 52.53
N VAL A 11 15.34 10.96 53.19
CA VAL A 11 14.63 12.20 52.90
C VAL A 11 15.18 12.70 51.57
N ASP A 12 14.44 12.48 50.50
CA ASP A 12 14.75 13.12 49.22
C ASP A 12 14.54 14.63 49.40
N GLU A 13 15.65 15.34 49.65
CA GLU A 13 15.69 16.80 49.87
C GLU A 13 15.17 17.59 48.65
N TYR A 14 15.01 16.91 47.50
CA TYR A 14 14.46 17.47 46.27
C TYR A 14 12.98 17.15 46.06
N ALA A 15 12.37 16.28 46.87
CA ALA A 15 10.92 16.00 46.79
C ALA A 15 10.07 17.25 47.08
N GLN A 16 10.59 18.21 47.85
CA GLN A 16 9.94 19.51 48.05
C GLN A 16 10.07 20.46 46.84
N PHE A 17 11.00 20.18 45.92
CA PHE A 17 11.28 21.03 44.74
C PHE A 17 10.65 20.47 43.47
N PHE A 18 10.53 19.15 43.35
CA PHE A 18 9.86 18.49 42.25
C PHE A 18 8.47 18.05 42.71
N ASP A 19 7.46 18.81 42.30
CA ASP A 19 6.06 18.39 42.36
C ASP A 19 5.90 17.01 41.70
N ASP A 20 4.90 16.22 42.12
CA ASP A 20 4.71 14.80 41.72
C ASP A 20 4.43 14.57 40.23
N GLY A 21 4.56 15.62 39.42
CA GLY A 21 4.31 15.65 38.00
C GLY A 21 2.83 15.67 37.64
N SER A 22 1.92 15.53 38.62
CA SER A 22 0.47 15.51 38.38
C SER A 22 -0.04 16.88 37.92
N SER A 23 0.59 17.98 38.36
CA SER A 23 0.24 19.34 37.89
C SER A 23 0.47 19.55 36.38
N TYR A 24 1.33 18.76 35.74
CA TYR A 24 1.53 18.80 34.28
C TYR A 24 0.47 17.98 33.52
N MET A 25 -0.26 17.10 34.20
CA MET A 25 -1.35 16.30 33.61
C MET A 25 -2.71 17.00 33.70
N ASP A 26 -2.86 17.96 34.62
CA ASP A 26 -4.06 18.81 34.80
C ASP A 26 -3.94 20.16 34.07
N ILE A 27 -3.14 20.22 33.00
CA ILE A 27 -3.20 21.35 32.09
C ILE A 27 -4.50 21.21 31.31
N ASP A 28 -5.47 22.10 31.60
CA ASP A 28 -6.62 22.35 30.75
C ASP A 28 -6.12 22.86 29.40
N VAL A 29 -5.66 21.95 28.54
CA VAL A 29 -5.47 22.22 27.14
C VAL A 29 -6.87 22.51 26.64
N PRO A 30 -7.20 23.74 26.22
CA PRO A 30 -8.50 24.00 25.63
C PRO A 30 -8.74 22.94 24.55
N GLU A 31 -9.99 22.53 24.34
CA GLU A 31 -10.38 21.71 23.18
C GLU A 31 -10.17 22.51 21.87
N GLU A 32 -8.94 22.98 21.64
CA GLU A 32 -8.45 23.36 20.36
C GLU A 32 -8.40 22.07 19.57
N ASN A 33 -9.45 21.85 18.79
CA ASN A 33 -9.43 20.87 17.72
C ASN A 33 -8.06 20.98 17.06
N ALA A 34 -7.31 19.87 17.04
CA ALA A 34 -5.97 19.80 16.45
C ALA A 34 -5.95 20.29 14.98
N LEU A 35 -7.13 20.43 14.38
CA LEU A 35 -7.36 21.07 13.10
C LEU A 35 -8.45 22.16 13.24
N PRO A 36 -8.26 23.33 12.64
CA PRO A 36 -9.34 24.29 12.49
C PRO A 36 -10.48 23.67 11.68
N ALA A 37 -11.73 24.07 11.95
CA ALA A 37 -12.94 23.48 11.35
C ALA A 37 -12.89 23.41 9.81
N ARG A 38 -12.24 24.40 9.17
CA ARG A 38 -12.01 24.41 7.72
C ARG A 38 -11.16 23.24 7.26
N GLU A 39 -10.04 22.96 7.93
CA GLU A 39 -9.13 21.86 7.56
C GLU A 39 -9.78 20.50 7.81
N ALA A 40 -10.52 20.35 8.92
CA ALA A 40 -11.30 19.15 9.19
C ALA A 40 -12.29 18.85 8.04
N SER A 41 -12.98 19.88 7.51
CA SER A 41 -13.87 19.71 6.36
C SER A 41 -13.13 19.31 5.08
N LEU A 42 -11.93 19.86 4.84
CA LEU A 42 -11.11 19.51 3.68
C LEU A 42 -10.62 18.06 3.76
N LEU A 43 -10.21 17.59 4.93
CA LEU A 43 -9.81 16.20 5.13
C LEU A 43 -10.99 15.23 4.95
N ALA A 44 -12.17 15.57 5.46
CA ALA A 44 -13.36 14.76 5.27
C ALA A 44 -13.69 14.60 3.77
N THR A 45 -13.68 15.69 3.00
CA THR A 45 -13.92 15.62 1.54
C THR A 45 -12.80 14.89 0.79
N PHE A 46 -11.55 14.99 1.26
CA PHE A 46 -10.44 14.23 0.69
C PHE A 46 -10.63 12.72 0.92
N HIS A 47 -11.01 12.31 2.13
CA HIS A 47 -11.27 10.91 2.47
C HIS A 47 -12.45 10.35 1.68
N GLU A 48 -13.52 11.13 1.52
CA GLU A 48 -14.67 10.76 0.70
C GLU A 48 -14.25 10.52 -0.76
N LYS A 49 -13.45 11.43 -1.33
CA LYS A 49 -12.91 11.27 -2.69
C LYS A 49 -12.03 10.04 -2.82
N LEU A 50 -11.12 9.80 -1.87
CA LEU A 50 -10.29 8.60 -1.86
C LEU A 50 -11.13 7.32 -1.78
N ALA A 51 -12.15 7.30 -0.93
CA ALA A 51 -13.06 6.16 -0.80
C ALA A 51 -13.87 5.92 -2.08
N SER A 52 -14.18 6.98 -2.84
CA SER A 52 -14.88 6.86 -4.12
C SER A 52 -14.02 6.33 -5.27
N LEU A 53 -12.69 6.25 -5.11
CA LEU A 53 -11.80 5.69 -6.14
C LEU A 53 -11.94 4.18 -6.22
N SER A 54 -12.61 3.70 -7.26
CA SER A 54 -12.67 2.28 -7.59
C SER A 54 -11.76 1.93 -8.76
N LEU A 55 -11.05 0.79 -8.67
CA LEU A 55 -10.37 0.19 -9.81
C LEU A 55 -11.41 -0.39 -10.77
N GLU A 56 -11.46 0.16 -11.97
CA GLU A 56 -12.23 -0.37 -13.09
C GLU A 56 -11.52 -1.60 -13.67
N ALA A 57 -12.28 -2.53 -14.26
CA ALA A 57 -11.74 -3.74 -14.90
C ALA A 57 -12.31 -3.90 -16.30
N CYS A 58 -11.44 -4.05 -17.30
CA CYS A 58 -11.84 -4.29 -18.68
C CYS A 58 -12.18 -5.77 -18.90
N THR A 59 -13.30 -6.08 -19.54
CA THR A 59 -13.71 -7.45 -19.87
C THR A 59 -12.91 -8.07 -21.02
N THR A 60 -12.38 -7.24 -21.93
CA THR A 60 -11.59 -7.70 -23.08
C THR A 60 -10.14 -8.01 -22.70
N CYS A 61 -9.42 -7.04 -22.14
CA CYS A 61 -7.99 -7.19 -21.83
C CYS A 61 -7.68 -7.60 -20.38
N HIS A 62 -8.69 -7.65 -19.51
CA HIS A 62 -8.54 -7.96 -18.08
C HIS A 62 -7.61 -7.01 -17.30
N GLU A 63 -7.18 -5.88 -17.89
CA GLU A 63 -6.46 -4.83 -17.18
C GLU A 63 -7.37 -4.18 -16.12
N ARG A 64 -6.78 -3.87 -14.96
CA ARG A 64 -7.44 -3.15 -13.87
C ARG A 64 -6.72 -1.83 -13.60
N ALA A 65 -7.43 -0.71 -13.70
CA ALA A 65 -6.85 0.62 -13.50
C ALA A 65 -7.93 1.63 -13.09
N PHE A 66 -7.51 2.82 -12.65
CA PHE A 66 -8.42 3.94 -12.40
C PHE A 66 -8.76 4.66 -13.70
N ASN A 67 -9.97 5.21 -13.81
CA ASN A 67 -10.41 6.05 -14.93
C ASN A 67 -10.21 5.37 -16.31
N MET A 68 -10.55 4.08 -16.43
CA MET A 68 -10.42 3.34 -17.69
C MET A 68 -11.43 3.79 -18.74
N ASN A 69 -12.43 4.59 -18.34
CA ASN A 69 -13.52 5.07 -19.18
C ASN A 69 -14.20 3.89 -19.87
N LEU A 70 -14.59 2.89 -19.07
CA LEU A 70 -15.27 1.69 -19.55
C LEU A 70 -16.59 2.07 -20.24
N HIS A 71 -16.85 1.46 -21.39
CA HIS A 71 -18.12 1.50 -22.09
C HIS A 71 -18.47 0.07 -22.45
N ASP A 72 -19.64 -0.40 -22.00
CA ASP A 72 -20.05 -1.81 -22.07
C ASP A 72 -18.99 -2.80 -21.53
N GLY A 73 -18.28 -2.39 -20.46
CA GLY A 73 -17.21 -3.20 -19.85
C GLY A 73 -15.87 -3.16 -20.60
N GLU A 74 -15.77 -2.45 -21.72
CA GLU A 74 -14.56 -2.39 -22.53
C GLU A 74 -13.83 -1.06 -22.37
N CYS A 75 -12.50 -1.09 -22.21
CA CYS A 75 -11.66 0.11 -22.10
C CYS A 75 -11.44 0.82 -23.44
N SER A 76 -11.04 2.09 -23.39
CA SER A 76 -10.79 2.90 -24.60
C SER A 76 -9.75 2.32 -25.56
N ARG A 77 -8.78 1.53 -25.08
CA ARG A 77 -7.77 0.86 -25.92
C ARG A 77 -8.39 -0.28 -26.71
N CYS A 78 -9.16 -1.15 -26.05
CA CYS A 78 -9.82 -2.29 -26.68
C CYS A 78 -10.97 -1.87 -27.60
N ARG A 79 -11.66 -0.75 -27.32
CA ARG A 79 -12.63 -0.17 -28.26
C ARG A 79 -12.00 0.38 -29.54
N ARG A 80 -10.78 0.94 -29.45
CA ARG A 80 -10.04 1.43 -30.61
C ARG A 80 -9.44 0.30 -31.45
N ASP A 81 -9.35 -0.90 -30.89
CA ASP A 81 -8.86 -2.07 -31.61
C ASP A 81 -9.96 -2.58 -32.57
N ARG A 82 -9.73 -2.36 -33.87
CA ARG A 82 -10.61 -2.80 -34.97
C ARG A 82 -10.13 -4.12 -35.58
N ALA A 83 -9.31 -4.89 -34.86
CA ALA A 83 -8.86 -6.20 -35.31
C ALA A 83 -10.06 -7.18 -35.37
N GLU A 84 -10.36 -7.65 -36.56
CA GLU A 84 -11.33 -8.71 -36.84
C GLU A 84 -10.56 -9.97 -37.29
N PRO A 85 -10.97 -11.19 -36.89
CA PRO A 85 -12.12 -11.52 -36.05
C PRO A 85 -11.84 -11.44 -34.53
N VAL A 86 -10.58 -11.27 -34.13
CA VAL A 86 -10.13 -11.37 -32.72
C VAL A 86 -9.36 -10.11 -32.32
N LYS A 87 -9.76 -9.49 -31.20
CA LYS A 87 -9.03 -8.34 -30.62
C LYS A 87 -7.70 -8.77 -30.03
N LYS A 88 -6.68 -7.91 -30.16
CA LYS A 88 -5.27 -8.18 -29.81
C LYS A 88 -5.06 -8.62 -28.36
N PHE A 89 -5.82 -8.07 -27.43
CA PHE A 89 -5.68 -8.36 -26.01
C PHE A 89 -6.85 -9.18 -25.46
N SER A 90 -7.73 -9.69 -26.33
CA SER A 90 -8.79 -10.59 -25.88
C SER A 90 -8.23 -11.92 -25.40
N ALA A 91 -8.94 -12.57 -24.48
CA ALA A 91 -8.64 -13.94 -24.05
C ALA A 91 -8.51 -14.91 -25.24
N THR A 92 -9.28 -14.69 -26.31
CA THR A 92 -9.24 -15.48 -27.55
C THR A 92 -7.89 -15.42 -28.27
N ASN A 93 -7.10 -14.36 -28.09
CA ASN A 93 -5.77 -14.27 -28.70
C ASN A 93 -4.70 -15.07 -27.93
N GLY A 94 -5.02 -15.65 -26.76
CA GLY A 94 -4.06 -16.42 -25.96
C GLY A 94 -2.87 -15.61 -25.43
N VAL A 95 -2.91 -14.28 -25.51
CA VAL A 95 -1.86 -13.37 -25.02
C VAL A 95 -2.07 -13.00 -23.55
N SER A 96 -3.20 -13.37 -22.95
CA SER A 96 -3.38 -13.25 -21.50
C SER A 96 -2.41 -14.21 -20.82
N PRO A 97 -1.39 -13.72 -20.09
CA PRO A 97 -0.46 -14.61 -19.41
C PRO A 97 -1.26 -15.35 -18.34
N ALA A 98 -1.49 -16.64 -18.56
CA ALA A 98 -2.04 -17.50 -17.54
C ALA A 98 -1.06 -17.54 -16.36
N LEU A 99 -1.60 -17.53 -15.13
CA LEU A 99 -0.82 -17.80 -13.93
C LEU A 99 -0.19 -19.20 -13.97
N GLU A 100 -0.86 -20.13 -14.64
CA GLU A 100 -0.37 -21.49 -14.83
C GLU A 100 0.63 -21.53 -15.98
N GLN A 101 1.89 -21.83 -15.63
CA GLN A 101 2.93 -22.14 -16.59
C GLN A 101 2.63 -23.50 -17.23
N PRO A 102 2.62 -23.63 -18.57
CA PRO A 102 2.46 -24.90 -19.26
C PRO A 102 3.49 -25.92 -18.79
N ALA A 103 3.11 -27.20 -18.69
CA ALA A 103 4.00 -28.27 -18.20
C ALA A 103 5.34 -28.35 -18.98
N CYS A 104 5.33 -28.05 -20.29
CA CYS A 104 6.54 -28.03 -21.11
C CYS A 104 7.49 -26.85 -20.86
N LEU A 105 7.03 -25.83 -20.13
CA LEU A 105 7.83 -24.68 -19.71
C LEU A 105 8.19 -24.74 -18.22
N GLN A 106 7.72 -25.76 -17.50
CA GLN A 106 8.09 -25.97 -16.09
C GLN A 106 9.46 -26.63 -16.01
N TYR A 107 10.26 -26.26 -15.00
CA TYR A 107 11.57 -26.86 -14.70
C TYR A 107 12.64 -26.76 -15.81
N LEU A 108 12.60 -25.69 -16.61
CA LEU A 108 13.65 -25.42 -17.58
C LEU A 108 15.00 -25.18 -16.88
N THR A 109 16.07 -25.70 -17.46
CA THR A 109 17.43 -25.36 -17.07
C THR A 109 17.77 -23.92 -17.46
N ASP A 110 18.75 -23.30 -16.79
CA ASP A 110 19.25 -21.95 -17.13
C ASP A 110 19.55 -21.81 -18.63
N MET A 111 20.11 -22.86 -19.26
CA MET A 111 20.39 -22.86 -20.70
C MET A 111 19.12 -22.89 -21.55
N GLU A 112 18.13 -23.72 -21.19
CA GLU A 112 16.87 -23.80 -21.94
C GLU A 112 16.07 -22.51 -21.81
N GLU A 113 16.04 -21.90 -20.62
CA GLU A 113 15.41 -20.61 -20.39
C GLU A 113 16.09 -19.50 -21.22
N MET A 114 17.42 -19.48 -21.27
CA MET A 114 18.16 -18.56 -22.14
C MET A 114 17.81 -18.74 -23.62
N LEU A 115 17.64 -19.99 -24.09
CA LEU A 115 17.31 -20.28 -25.50
C LEU A 115 15.92 -19.79 -25.91
N ILE A 116 14.93 -19.83 -25.00
CA ILE A 116 13.56 -19.37 -25.28
C ILE A 116 13.32 -17.91 -24.90
N SER A 117 14.28 -17.27 -24.23
CA SER A 117 14.17 -15.88 -23.82
C SER A 117 14.04 -14.94 -25.03
N ARG A 118 13.08 -14.00 -24.98
CA ARG A 118 12.95 -12.96 -26.03
C ARG A 118 14.07 -11.92 -25.99
N VAL A 119 14.81 -11.85 -24.88
CA VAL A 119 15.91 -10.93 -24.63
C VAL A 119 17.05 -11.78 -24.11
N LEU A 120 18.19 -11.79 -24.80
CA LEU A 120 19.39 -12.53 -24.38
C LEU A 120 20.18 -11.69 -23.35
N PRO A 121 20.14 -11.97 -22.03
CA PRO A 121 20.99 -11.27 -21.09
C PRO A 121 22.42 -11.81 -21.23
N MET A 122 23.30 -11.05 -21.88
CA MET A 122 24.73 -11.33 -21.85
C MET A 122 25.35 -10.72 -20.58
N MET A 123 25.76 -11.55 -19.63
CA MET A 123 26.64 -11.13 -18.54
C MET A 123 28.08 -11.48 -18.89
N GLN A 124 28.88 -10.47 -19.23
CA GLN A 124 30.32 -10.62 -19.38
C GLN A 124 30.96 -10.46 -18.00
N VAL A 125 31.44 -11.56 -17.43
CA VAL A 125 32.28 -11.52 -16.22
C VAL A 125 33.71 -11.23 -16.66
N ARG A 126 34.31 -10.17 -16.11
CA ARG A 126 35.73 -9.84 -16.28
C ARG A 126 36.57 -10.51 -15.21
#